data_AF-A0A832HRS1-F1
#
_entry.id   AF-A0A832HRS1-F1
#
_cell.length_a   1.000
_cell.length_b   1.000
_cell.length_c   1.000
_cell.angle_alpha   90.00
_cell.angle_beta   90.00
_cell.angle_gamma   90.00
#
_symmetry.space_group_name_H-M   'P 1'
#
loop_
_entity.id
_entity.type
_entity.pdbx_description
1 polymer ?
#
loop_
_entity_poly.entity_id
_entity_poly.type
_entity_poly.pdbx_seq_one_letter_code
_entity_poly.pdbx_strand_id
1 'polypeptide(L)'
;MQRHCNNTWQSWTTRWMSPREKLQMAYELAFHPARLNAVWNEWEKGRFPDVSLLRSVVDWALTLHQRLPEAPAVTGRALRRLARYQANARLYRMPTMLTRFRERLGATDPIPPEVPA
;
A
#
# COMPACT_ATOMS: atom_id res chain seq x y z
N MET A 1 -7.56 -29.20 -22.54
CA MET A 1 -7.95 -27.79 -22.35
C MET A 1 -8.62 -27.65 -20.98
N GLN A 2 -7.87 -27.44 -19.90
CA GLN A 2 -8.40 -26.98 -18.61
C GLN A 2 -7.30 -26.16 -17.92
N ARG A 3 -7.45 -24.83 -17.89
CA ARG A 3 -6.71 -23.97 -16.98
C ARG A 3 -7.64 -23.68 -15.81
N HIS A 4 -7.36 -24.30 -14.67
CA HIS A 4 -7.92 -23.87 -13.39
C HIS A 4 -7.37 -22.48 -13.07
N CYS A 5 -8.10 -21.44 -13.46
CA CYS A 5 -7.91 -20.10 -12.91
C CYS A 5 -8.47 -20.12 -11.47
N ASN A 6 -7.57 -20.27 -10.49
CA ASN A 6 -7.92 -20.19 -9.09
C ASN A 6 -8.52 -18.82 -8.77
N ASN A 7 -9.72 -18.87 -8.22
CA ASN A 7 -10.66 -17.79 -8.05
C ASN A 7 -10.47 -17.12 -6.67
N THR A 8 -9.34 -16.44 -6.44
CA THR A 8 -9.08 -15.67 -5.21
C THR A 8 -9.62 -14.24 -5.26
N TRP A 9 -10.45 -13.91 -6.25
CA TRP A 9 -10.79 -12.53 -6.63
C TRP A 9 -12.22 -12.09 -6.30
N GLN A 10 -13.04 -12.93 -5.65
CA GLN A 10 -14.48 -12.63 -5.44
C GLN A 10 -14.86 -12.14 -4.03
N SER A 11 -13.91 -11.89 -3.13
CA SER A 11 -14.22 -11.45 -1.75
C SER A 11 -14.17 -9.93 -1.53
N TRP A 12 -14.15 -9.11 -2.59
CA TRP A 12 -14.02 -7.65 -2.50
C TRP A 12 -15.34 -6.89 -2.64
N THR A 13 -16.46 -7.59 -2.75
CA THR A 13 -17.79 -6.98 -2.82
C THR A 13 -18.47 -7.06 -1.46
N THR A 14 -18.62 -5.89 -0.83
CA THR A 14 -19.50 -5.67 0.34
C THR A 14 -19.05 -6.30 1.67
N ARG A 15 -17.76 -6.57 1.87
CA ARG A 15 -17.19 -6.79 3.21
C ARG A 15 -16.40 -5.55 3.60
N TRP A 16 -16.79 -4.89 4.70
CA TRP A 16 -15.96 -3.90 5.36
C TRP A 16 -14.59 -4.53 5.61
N MET A 17 -13.55 -4.05 4.94
CA MET A 17 -12.18 -4.52 5.22
C MET A 17 -11.89 -4.27 6.69
N SER A 18 -11.50 -5.32 7.40
CA SER A 18 -11.04 -5.16 8.77
C SER A 18 -9.79 -4.28 8.82
N PRO A 19 -9.52 -3.61 9.96
CA PRO A 19 -8.31 -2.82 10.12
C PRO A 19 -7.03 -3.60 9.79
N ARG A 20 -7.02 -4.91 10.11
CA ARG A 20 -5.90 -5.82 9.81
C ARG A 20 -5.71 -6.03 8.32
N GLU A 21 -6.79 -6.29 7.57
CA GLU A 21 -6.72 -6.48 6.12
C GLU A 21 -6.28 -5.20 5.41
N LYS A 22 -6.77 -4.04 5.88
CA LYS A 22 -6.35 -2.74 5.36
C LYS A 22 -4.84 -2.51 5.57
N LEU A 23 -4.34 -2.80 6.76
CA LEU A 23 -2.92 -2.70 7.07
C LEU A 23 -2.07 -3.67 6.23
N GLN A 24 -2.51 -4.92 6.09
CA GLN A 24 -1.86 -5.91 5.25
C GLN A 24 -1.75 -5.42 3.80
N MET A 25 -2.85 -4.91 3.24
CA MET A 25 -2.86 -4.39 1.87
C MET A 25 -1.93 -3.18 1.71
N ALA A 26 -1.92 -2.25 2.68
CA ALA A 26 -0.99 -1.13 2.65
C ALA A 26 0.47 -1.58 2.67
N TYR A 27 0.79 -2.59 3.49
CA TYR A 27 2.12 -3.21 3.52
C TYR A 27 2.50 -3.82 2.17
N GLU A 28 1.57 -4.54 1.54
CA GLU A 28 1.79 -5.12 0.22
C GLU A 28 2.04 -4.05 -0.84
N LEU A 29 1.22 -2.99 -0.88
CA LEU A 29 1.40 -1.89 -1.82
C LEU A 29 2.70 -1.11 -1.56
N ALA A 30 3.12 -0.98 -0.30
CA ALA A 30 4.33 -0.26 0.06
C ALA A 30 5.60 -0.98 -0.39
N PHE A 31 5.65 -2.32 -0.28
CA PHE A 31 6.89 -3.07 -0.38
C PHE A 31 6.92 -4.16 -1.47
N HIS A 32 5.82 -4.45 -2.16
CA HIS A 32 5.75 -5.45 -3.22
C HIS A 32 5.41 -4.83 -4.59
N PRO A 33 6.41 -4.57 -5.46
CA PRO A 33 6.19 -3.89 -6.75
C PRO A 33 5.16 -4.57 -7.65
N ALA A 34 5.18 -5.90 -7.72
CA ALA A 34 4.22 -6.66 -8.51
C ALA A 34 2.77 -6.45 -8.03
N ARG A 35 2.57 -6.30 -6.71
CA ARG A 35 1.25 -6.07 -6.14
C ARG A 35 0.75 -4.67 -6.45
N LEU A 36 1.61 -3.66 -6.27
CA LEU A 36 1.28 -2.28 -6.63
C LEU A 36 0.88 -2.16 -8.10
N ASN A 37 1.69 -2.74 -8.99
CA ASN A 37 1.40 -2.73 -10.42
C ASN A 37 0.08 -3.44 -10.75
N ALA A 38 -0.19 -4.61 -10.14
CA ALA A 38 -1.45 -5.32 -10.34
C ALA A 38 -2.66 -4.48 -9.90
N VAL A 39 -2.60 -3.87 -8.72
CA VAL A 39 -3.71 -3.04 -8.20
C VAL A 39 -3.91 -1.79 -9.04
N TRP A 40 -2.84 -1.12 -9.47
CA TRP A 40 -2.91 0.01 -10.39
C TRP A 40 -3.64 -0.38 -11.69
N ASN A 41 -3.21 -1.47 -12.32
CA ASN A 41 -3.79 -1.94 -13.58
C ASN A 41 -5.28 -2.31 -13.44
N GLU A 42 -5.69 -2.91 -12.32
CA GLU A 42 -7.11 -3.23 -12.10
C GLU A 42 -7.95 -1.98 -11.82
N TRP A 43 -7.40 -0.98 -11.13
CA TRP A 43 -8.04 0.33 -10.98
C TRP A 43 -8.22 1.04 -12.32
N GLU A 44 -7.19 1.09 -13.18
CA GLU A 44 -7.29 1.70 -14.52
C GLU A 44 -8.34 1.03 -15.41
N LYS A 45 -8.57 -0.28 -15.24
CA LYS A 45 -9.62 -1.04 -15.94
C LYS A 45 -11.02 -0.83 -15.34
N GLY A 46 -11.18 0.00 -14.32
CA GLY A 46 -12.45 0.21 -13.63
C GLY A 46 -12.93 -0.98 -12.80
N ARG A 47 -12.03 -1.91 -12.44
CA ARG A 47 -12.37 -3.14 -11.70
C ARG A 47 -12.18 -3.02 -10.19
N PHE A 48 -11.86 -1.83 -9.71
CA PHE A 48 -11.76 -1.53 -8.30
C PHE A 48 -13.00 -0.74 -7.84
N PRO A 49 -13.96 -1.38 -7.13
CA PRO A 49 -15.26 -0.77 -6.86
C PRO A 49 -15.21 0.36 -5.82
N ASP A 50 -14.26 0.32 -4.87
CA ASP A 50 -14.16 1.32 -3.80
C ASP A 50 -12.86 2.15 -3.91
N VAL A 51 -12.94 3.23 -4.68
CA VAL A 51 -11.83 4.18 -4.86
C VAL A 51 -11.45 4.87 -3.55
N SER A 52 -12.40 5.07 -2.62
CA SER A 52 -12.14 5.73 -1.34
C SER A 52 -11.29 4.87 -0.42
N LEU A 53 -11.61 3.57 -0.37
CA LEU A 53 -10.81 2.57 0.34
C LEU A 53 -9.41 2.45 -0.28
N LEU A 54 -9.33 2.36 -1.60
CA LEU A 54 -8.04 2.27 -2.31
C LEU A 54 -7.16 3.49 -2.01
N ARG A 55 -7.71 4.70 -2.09
CA ARG A 55 -7.01 5.94 -1.72
C ARG A 55 -6.48 5.84 -0.29
N SER A 56 -7.32 5.44 0.65
CA SER A 56 -6.89 5.31 2.04
C SER A 56 -5.78 4.28 2.23
N VAL A 57 -5.79 3.16 1.49
CA VAL A 57 -4.72 2.14 1.54
C VAL A 57 -3.42 2.70 0.95
N VAL A 58 -3.50 3.45 -0.14
CA VAL A 58 -2.34 4.12 -0.76
C VAL A 58 -1.75 5.18 0.18
N ASP A 59 -2.57 5.93 0.91
CA ASP A 59 -2.10 6.89 1.91
C ASP A 59 -1.33 6.20 3.05
N TRP A 60 -1.85 5.07 3.55
CA TRP A 60 -1.16 4.25 4.54
C TRP A 60 0.14 3.66 3.97
N ALA A 61 0.15 3.21 2.72
CA ALA A 61 1.35 2.71 2.05
C ALA A 61 2.43 3.78 1.90
N LEU A 62 2.04 5.03 1.57
CA LEU A 62 2.96 6.17 1.52
C LEU A 62 3.49 6.54 2.89
N THR A 63 2.64 6.49 3.92
CA THR A 63 3.04 6.74 5.31
C THR A 63 4.17 5.80 5.73
N LEU A 64 4.17 4.53 5.28
CA LEU A 64 5.23 3.56 5.56
C LEU A 64 6.59 3.91 4.91
N HIS A 65 6.65 4.84 3.96
CA HIS A 65 7.88 5.34 3.33
C HIS A 65 8.42 6.63 3.93
N GLN A 66 7.71 7.19 4.91
CA GLN A 66 8.10 8.42 5.59
C GLN A 66 9.28 8.20 6.53
N ARG A 67 9.78 9.29 7.13
CA ARG A 67 10.91 9.20 8.07
C ARG A 67 10.54 8.29 9.24
N LEU A 68 11.53 7.59 9.75
CA LEU A 68 11.35 6.74 10.94
C LEU A 68 11.26 7.63 12.19
N PRO A 69 10.43 7.27 13.17
CA PRO A 69 10.27 8.05 14.40
C PRO A 69 11.59 8.18 15.17
N GLU A 70 11.88 9.39 15.65
CA GLU A 70 13.05 9.67 16.51
C GLU A 70 12.95 8.94 17.86
N ALA A 71 11.73 8.87 18.42
CA ALA A 71 11.41 8.16 19.67
C ALA A 71 10.33 7.08 19.43
N PRO A 72 10.70 5.91 18.87
CA PRO A 72 9.75 4.84 18.56
C PRO A 72 9.18 4.20 19.84
N ALA A 73 7.87 3.92 19.87
CA ALA A 73 7.29 3.03 20.90
C ALA A 73 7.54 1.54 20.58
N VAL A 74 8.08 1.25 19.40
CA VAL A 74 8.40 -0.10 18.91
C VAL A 74 9.85 -0.51 19.18
N THR A 75 10.10 -1.82 19.18
CA THR A 75 11.46 -2.36 19.34
C THR A 75 12.40 -1.90 18.21
N GLY A 76 13.69 -1.69 18.53
CA GLY A 76 14.70 -1.37 17.53
C GLY A 76 14.84 -2.42 16.41
N ARG A 77 14.47 -3.68 16.65
CA ARG A 77 14.40 -4.73 15.61
C ARG A 77 13.31 -4.43 14.58
N ALA A 78 12.13 -4.01 15.02
CA ALA A 78 11.04 -3.65 14.12
C ALA A 78 11.43 -2.45 13.25
N LEU A 79 12.06 -1.43 13.87
CA LEU A 79 12.54 -0.25 13.16
C LEU A 79 13.59 -0.59 12.09
N ARG A 80 14.60 -1.41 12.43
CA ARG A 80 15.61 -1.89 11.47
C ARG A 80 14.99 -2.68 10.32
N ARG A 81 13.97 -3.49 10.59
CA ARG A 81 13.26 -4.23 9.54
C ARG A 81 12.52 -3.29 8.59
N LEU A 82 11.84 -2.28 9.12
CA LEU A 82 11.16 -1.27 8.31
C LEU A 82 12.17 -0.49 7.45
N ALA A 83 13.28 -0.04 8.04
CA ALA A 83 14.36 0.64 7.31
C ALA A 83 14.88 -0.20 6.12
N ARG A 84 15.07 -1.51 6.32
CA ARG A 84 15.48 -2.44 5.26
C ARG A 84 14.43 -2.53 4.15
N TYR A 85 13.15 -2.61 4.50
CA TYR A 85 12.07 -2.64 3.52
C TYR A 85 11.96 -1.33 2.74
N GLN A 86 12.08 -0.18 3.40
CA GLN A 86 12.13 1.13 2.75
C GLN A 86 13.31 1.22 1.77
N ALA A 87 14.51 0.79 2.17
CA ALA A 87 15.69 0.78 1.31
C ALA A 87 15.49 -0.08 0.06
N ASN A 88 14.98 -1.31 0.23
CA ASN A 88 14.71 -2.21 -0.90
C ASN A 88 13.64 -1.63 -1.84
N ALA A 89 12.59 -1.04 -1.30
CA ALA A 89 11.51 -0.46 -2.11
C ALA A 89 11.97 0.74 -2.96
N ARG A 90 12.98 1.50 -2.50
CA ARG A 90 13.57 2.60 -3.28
C ARG A 90 14.30 2.12 -4.54
N LEU A 91 14.83 0.89 -4.55
CA LEU A 91 15.43 0.30 -5.76
C LEU A 91 14.41 0.21 -6.91
N TYR A 92 13.13 0.05 -6.58
CA TYR A 92 12.02 -0.02 -7.53
C TYR A 92 11.24 1.29 -7.66
N ARG A 93 11.73 2.39 -7.06
CA ARG A 93 11.06 3.71 -7.05
C ARG A 93 9.62 3.66 -6.51
N MET A 94 9.35 2.74 -5.58
CA MET A 94 8.01 2.54 -5.00
C MET A 94 7.37 3.81 -4.43
N PRO A 95 8.08 4.67 -3.67
CA PRO A 95 7.48 5.90 -3.15
C PRO A 95 6.95 6.81 -4.26
N THR A 96 7.71 6.98 -5.35
CA THR A 96 7.30 7.79 -6.50
C THR A 96 6.08 7.21 -7.20
N MET A 97 6.04 5.88 -7.38
CA MET A 97 4.87 5.22 -7.96
C MET A 97 3.63 5.45 -7.08
N LEU A 98 3.74 5.23 -5.77
CA LEU A 98 2.63 5.45 -4.85
C LEU A 98 2.14 6.91 -4.84
N THR A 99 3.05 7.89 -4.89
CA THR A 99 2.69 9.32 -4.99
C THR A 99 1.88 9.59 -6.26
N ARG A 100 2.34 9.09 -7.42
CA ARG A 100 1.59 9.24 -8.68
C ARG A 100 0.25 8.53 -8.63
N PHE A 101 0.18 7.37 -7.99
CA PHE A 101 -1.09 6.65 -7.85
C PHE A 101 -2.07 7.47 -7.02
N ARG A 102 -1.60 8.02 -5.90
CA ARG A 102 -2.37 8.87 -5.02
C ARG A 102 -2.93 10.12 -5.72
N GLU A 103 -2.10 10.79 -6.51
CA GLU A 103 -2.50 11.94 -7.33
C GLU A 103 -3.60 11.56 -8.32
N ARG A 104 -3.44 10.42 -9.01
CA ARG A 104 -4.42 9.87 -9.95
C ARG A 104 -5.74 9.49 -9.29
N LEU A 105 -5.69 9.05 -8.03
CA LEU A 105 -6.87 8.79 -7.22
C LEU A 105 -7.55 10.08 -6.75
N GLY A 106 -6.97 11.26 -6.97
CA GLY A 106 -7.53 12.58 -6.68
C GLY A 106 -7.28 13.08 -5.26
N ALA A 107 -6.23 12.59 -4.59
CA ALA A 107 -5.86 13.04 -3.24
C ALA A 107 -4.76 14.12 -3.30
N THR A 108 -5.03 15.25 -2.64
CA THR A 108 -4.14 16.43 -2.62
C THR A 108 -3.59 16.75 -1.23
N ASP A 109 -4.14 16.16 -0.17
CA ASP A 109 -3.71 16.47 1.20
C ASP A 109 -2.24 16.08 1.43
N PRO A 110 -1.52 16.68 2.38
CA PRO A 110 -0.18 16.20 2.72
C PRO A 110 -0.26 14.83 3.43
N ILE A 111 0.68 13.93 3.11
CA ILE A 111 0.94 12.74 3.93
C ILE A 111 1.77 13.19 5.15
N PRO A 112 1.50 12.67 6.36
CA PRO A 112 2.33 12.95 7.53
C PRO A 112 3.82 12.71 7.22
N PRO A 113 4.74 13.55 7.72
CA PRO A 113 6.16 13.47 7.35
C PRO A 113 6.90 12.28 8.00
N GLU A 114 6.22 11.51 8.85
CA GLU A 114 6.81 10.48 9.70
C GLU A 114 5.90 9.25 9.83
N VAL A 115 6.52 8.08 9.99
CA VAL A 115 5.82 6.84 10.31
C VAL A 115 5.29 6.96 11.74
N PRO A 116 4.02 6.61 12.01
CA PRO A 116 3.46 6.60 13.36
C PRO A 116 4.31 5.77 14.35
N ALA A 117 4.52 6.32 15.54
CA ALA A 117 5.34 5.74 16.61
C ALA A 117 4.69 4.55 17.31
#